data_AF-A0AAE3T735-F1
#
_entry.id   AF-A0AAE3T735-F1
#
_cell.length_a   1.000
_cell.length_b   1.000
_cell.length_c   1.000
_cell.angle_alpha   90.00
_cell.angle_beta   90.00
_cell.angle_gamma   90.00
#
_symmetry.space_group_name_H-M   'P 1'
#
loop_
_entity.id
_entity.type
_entity.pdbx_description
1 polymer ?
#
loop_
_entity_poly.entity_id
_entity_poly.type
_entity_poly.pdbx_seq_one_letter_code
_entity_poly.pdbx_strand_id
1 'polypeptide(L)'
;MTPRIGSSRRQALPEPPETPAEPARFLTDGERQFGGYLMAREVDQRPVHGEPLDTLRHANETLLQARRILKHGRGNVQVDIDATNGLSTHIAQGGRSIQESMWRAHPKPVVWAAIAMVAGAGNCGEHADLATFLHAAKLKEGETVDNVHIDDFDHFWAVVHRGAEPDPERETSSSIRGARGLRSLRWTVR
;
A
#
# COMPACT_ATOMS: atom_id res chain seq x y z
N MET A 1 -35.94 62.71 -40.46
CA MET A 1 -34.55 62.38 -40.11
C MET A 1 -34.23 63.03 -38.78
N THR A 2 -34.09 62.22 -37.71
CA THR A 2 -33.58 62.61 -36.39
C THR A 2 -33.08 61.35 -35.68
N PRO A 3 -31.93 61.37 -34.97
CA PRO A 3 -31.23 60.16 -34.56
C PRO A 3 -31.71 59.62 -33.21
N ARG A 4 -31.63 58.29 -33.03
CA ARG A 4 -31.93 57.59 -31.78
C ARG A 4 -30.82 57.81 -30.75
N ILE A 5 -31.23 58.14 -29.53
CA ILE A 5 -30.39 58.28 -28.33
C ILE A 5 -29.75 56.93 -28.00
N GLY A 6 -28.42 56.90 -27.90
CA GLY A 6 -27.65 55.72 -27.48
C GLY A 6 -27.81 55.45 -25.99
N SER A 7 -28.25 54.24 -25.66
CA SER A 7 -28.19 53.69 -24.30
C SER A 7 -26.79 53.13 -24.05
N SER A 8 -26.04 53.77 -23.15
CA SER A 8 -24.77 53.25 -22.65
C SER A 8 -25.01 52.05 -21.75
N ARG A 9 -24.91 50.84 -22.30
CA ARG A 9 -24.78 49.62 -21.50
C ARG A 9 -23.32 49.46 -21.11
N ARG A 10 -22.96 49.88 -19.89
CA ARG A 10 -21.70 49.47 -19.26
C ARG A 10 -21.71 47.94 -19.17
N GLN A 11 -20.82 47.28 -19.91
CA GLN A 11 -20.52 45.87 -19.68
C GLN A 11 -19.79 45.78 -18.33
N ALA A 12 -20.35 45.05 -17.39
CA ALA A 12 -19.63 44.66 -16.18
C ALA A 12 -18.49 43.73 -16.59
N LEU A 13 -17.26 44.06 -16.19
CA LEU A 13 -16.14 43.11 -16.28
C LEU A 13 -16.48 41.87 -15.44
N PRO A 14 -16.11 40.66 -15.87
CA PRO A 14 -16.22 39.48 -15.02
C PRO A 14 -15.38 39.68 -13.76
N GLU A 15 -16.01 39.48 -12.61
CA GLU A 15 -15.35 39.43 -11.30
C GLU A 15 -14.21 38.39 -11.35
N PRO A 16 -12.99 38.71 -10.88
CA PRO A 16 -11.92 37.73 -10.79
C PRO A 16 -12.33 36.60 -9.82
N PRO A 17 -11.89 35.36 -10.05
CA PRO A 17 -12.22 34.24 -9.17
C PRO A 17 -11.78 34.55 -7.73
N GLU A 18 -12.72 34.45 -6.78
CA GLU A 18 -12.56 34.89 -5.38
C GLU A 18 -11.54 34.09 -4.55
N THR A 19 -10.85 33.13 -5.13
CA THR A 19 -9.72 32.43 -4.48
C THR A 19 -8.63 32.12 -5.49
N PRO A 20 -7.36 32.51 -5.23
CA PRO A 20 -6.24 31.98 -5.99
C PRO A 20 -6.25 30.46 -5.83
N ALA A 21 -6.27 29.74 -6.95
CA ALA A 21 -6.08 28.30 -6.93
C ALA A 21 -4.78 28.00 -6.14
N GLU A 22 -4.88 27.16 -5.10
CA GLU A 22 -3.70 26.76 -4.34
C GLU A 22 -2.63 26.25 -5.32
N PRO A 23 -1.35 26.62 -5.12
CA PRO A 23 -0.28 26.19 -6.00
C PRO A 23 -0.30 24.67 -6.10
N ALA A 24 -0.26 24.14 -7.32
CA ALA A 24 -0.26 22.71 -7.58
C ALA A 24 0.88 22.06 -6.77
N ARG A 25 0.54 21.24 -5.77
CA ARG A 25 1.56 20.52 -5.00
C ARG A 25 2.01 19.29 -5.77
N PHE A 26 3.29 18.99 -5.70
CA PHE A 26 3.82 17.73 -6.20
C PHE A 26 3.33 16.56 -5.34
N LEU A 27 2.88 15.49 -6.00
CA LEU A 27 2.51 14.26 -5.34
C LEU A 27 3.75 13.54 -4.82
N THR A 28 3.67 13.06 -3.58
CA THR A 28 4.68 12.16 -3.01
C THR A 28 4.75 10.86 -3.81
N ASP A 29 5.87 10.13 -3.71
CA ASP A 29 6.02 8.82 -4.37
C ASP A 29 4.91 7.84 -3.98
N GLY A 30 4.51 7.87 -2.72
CA GLY A 30 3.40 7.07 -2.20
C GLY A 30 2.07 7.39 -2.88
N GLU A 31 1.77 8.67 -3.07
CA GLU A 31 0.55 9.11 -3.74
C GLU A 31 0.56 8.78 -5.23
N ARG A 32 1.72 8.92 -5.88
CA ARG A 32 1.90 8.53 -7.28
C ARG A 32 1.70 7.03 -7.48
N GLN A 33 2.27 6.20 -6.61
CA GLN A 33 2.10 4.75 -6.67
C GLN A 33 0.66 4.33 -6.39
N PHE A 34 0.01 4.92 -5.38
CA PHE A 34 -1.40 4.62 -5.08
C PHE A 34 -2.34 5.05 -6.22
N GLY A 35 -2.15 6.25 -6.77
CA GLY A 35 -2.90 6.71 -7.94
C GLY A 35 -2.67 5.83 -9.16
N GLY A 36 -1.42 5.41 -9.41
CA GLY A 36 -1.08 4.48 -10.47
C GLY A 36 -1.76 3.11 -10.31
N TYR A 37 -1.86 2.60 -9.08
CA TYR A 37 -2.61 1.38 -8.79
C TYR A 37 -4.11 1.53 -9.11
N LEU A 38 -4.75 2.62 -8.66
CA LEU A 38 -6.17 2.86 -8.96
C LEU A 38 -6.42 3.00 -10.46
N MET A 39 -5.52 3.68 -11.18
CA MET A 39 -5.58 3.77 -12.64
C MET A 39 -5.46 2.39 -13.30
N ALA A 40 -4.52 1.55 -12.86
CA ALA A 40 -4.37 0.19 -13.39
C ALA A 40 -5.64 -0.65 -13.15
N ARG A 41 -6.29 -0.49 -11.99
CA ARG A 41 -7.58 -1.14 -11.68
C ARG A 41 -8.71 -0.69 -12.62
N GLU A 42 -8.74 0.59 -12.98
CA GLU A 42 -9.69 1.13 -13.95
C GLU A 42 -9.46 0.52 -15.35
N VAL A 43 -8.20 0.52 -15.82
CA VAL A 43 -7.81 -0.07 -17.11
C VAL A 43 -8.17 -1.55 -17.20
N ASP A 44 -8.02 -2.28 -16.09
CA ASP A 44 -8.40 -3.69 -15.98
C ASP A 44 -9.92 -3.94 -15.90
N GLN A 45 -10.76 -2.89 -16.00
CA GLN A 45 -12.21 -2.96 -15.79
C GLN A 45 -12.60 -3.52 -14.40
N ARG A 46 -11.78 -3.26 -13.39
CA ARG A 46 -12.00 -3.65 -11.99
C ARG A 46 -11.88 -2.44 -11.06
N PRO A 47 -12.64 -1.37 -11.30
CA PRO A 47 -12.53 -0.14 -10.53
C PRO A 47 -12.83 -0.37 -9.05
N VAL A 48 -12.26 0.47 -8.19
CA VAL A 48 -12.48 0.41 -6.75
C VAL A 48 -13.03 1.75 -6.27
N HIS A 49 -14.22 1.72 -5.71
CA HIS A 49 -14.96 2.91 -5.27
C HIS A 49 -15.59 2.68 -3.89
N GLY A 50 -16.03 3.77 -3.25
CA GLY A 50 -16.72 3.72 -1.98
C GLY A 50 -15.88 3.09 -0.87
N GLU A 51 -16.53 2.32 -0.02
CA GLU A 51 -15.92 1.75 1.19
C GLU A 51 -14.68 0.86 0.92
N PRO A 52 -14.61 0.03 -0.15
CA PRO A 52 -13.36 -0.63 -0.56
C PRO A 52 -12.20 0.32 -0.87
N LEU A 53 -12.46 1.49 -1.45
CA LEU A 53 -11.44 2.50 -1.72
C LEU A 53 -10.91 3.09 -0.41
N ASP A 54 -11.77 3.29 0.58
CA ASP A 54 -11.38 3.77 1.90
C ASP A 54 -10.50 2.74 2.63
N THR A 55 -10.81 1.45 2.52
CA THR A 55 -9.94 0.38 3.04
C THR A 55 -8.56 0.43 2.39
N LEU A 56 -8.52 0.55 1.06
CA LEU A 56 -7.26 0.63 0.33
C LEU A 56 -6.45 1.87 0.74
N ARG A 57 -7.12 2.99 1.03
CA ARG A 57 -6.46 4.20 1.51
C ARG A 57 -5.81 3.96 2.88
N HIS A 58 -6.53 3.36 3.82
CA HIS A 58 -5.98 3.01 5.13
C HIS A 58 -4.84 1.98 5.03
N ALA A 59 -4.97 0.98 4.16
CA ALA A 59 -3.89 0.02 3.90
C ALA A 59 -2.65 0.72 3.30
N ASN A 60 -2.85 1.66 2.38
CA ASN A 60 -1.77 2.47 1.82
C ASN A 60 -1.08 3.33 2.88
N GLU A 61 -1.82 3.89 3.85
CA GLU A 61 -1.21 4.60 4.98
C GLU A 61 -0.29 3.69 5.81
N THR A 62 -0.68 2.44 6.05
CA THR A 62 0.20 1.46 6.72
C THR A 62 1.41 1.12 5.87
N LEU A 63 1.26 0.93 4.56
CA LEU A 63 2.40 0.73 3.66
C LEU A 63 3.41 1.88 3.77
N LEU A 64 2.92 3.13 3.72
CA LEU A 64 3.78 4.31 3.82
C LEU A 64 4.42 4.41 5.21
N GLN A 65 3.72 4.02 6.27
CA GLN A 65 4.27 3.93 7.61
C GLN A 65 5.39 2.89 7.71
N ALA A 66 5.18 1.69 7.16
CA ALA A 66 6.21 0.64 7.13
C ALA A 66 7.46 1.12 6.38
N ARG A 67 7.29 1.75 5.21
CA ARG A 67 8.41 2.31 4.45
C ARG A 67 9.17 3.41 5.19
N ARG A 68 8.48 4.26 5.97
CA ARG A 68 9.16 5.27 6.80
C ARG A 68 9.98 4.64 7.92
N ILE A 69 9.50 3.54 8.50
CA ILE A 69 10.23 2.79 9.53
C ILE A 69 11.48 2.12 8.92
N LEU A 70 11.33 1.56 7.71
CA LEU A 70 12.45 1.00 6.94
C LEU A 70 13.29 2.11 6.29
N LYS A 71 13.94 2.94 7.10
CA LYS A 71 14.76 4.10 6.67
C LYS A 71 15.89 3.74 5.70
N HIS A 72 16.38 2.50 5.71
CA HIS A 72 17.38 1.99 4.78
C HIS A 72 16.77 1.25 3.59
N GLY A 73 15.44 1.19 3.50
CA GLY A 73 14.71 0.60 2.38
C GLY A 73 14.52 -0.91 2.47
N ARG A 74 13.95 -1.45 1.40
CA ARG A 74 13.66 -2.87 1.22
C ARG A 74 14.84 -3.56 0.54
N GLY A 75 15.39 -4.58 1.18
CA GLY A 75 16.67 -5.21 0.77
C GLY A 75 16.60 -6.06 -0.50
N ASN A 76 15.40 -6.30 -1.03
CA ASN A 76 15.16 -7.05 -2.27
C ASN A 76 14.35 -6.26 -3.32
N VAL A 77 14.28 -4.92 -3.18
CA VAL A 77 13.61 -4.04 -4.15
C VAL A 77 14.66 -3.20 -4.85
N GLN A 78 14.76 -3.35 -6.17
CA GLN A 78 15.85 -2.75 -6.97
C GLN A 78 15.98 -1.23 -6.77
N VAL A 79 14.86 -0.51 -6.73
CA VAL A 79 14.86 0.95 -6.53
C VAL A 79 15.53 1.34 -5.19
N ASP A 80 15.29 0.58 -4.13
CA ASP A 80 15.86 0.85 -2.81
C ASP A 80 17.32 0.38 -2.73
N ILE A 81 17.67 -0.69 -3.44
CA ILE A 81 19.05 -1.18 -3.58
C ILE A 81 19.90 -0.12 -4.29
N ASP A 82 19.44 0.40 -5.41
CA ASP A 82 20.15 1.42 -6.19
C ASP A 82 20.29 2.72 -5.40
N ALA A 83 19.20 3.18 -4.76
CA ALA A 83 19.19 4.40 -3.96
C ALA A 83 20.13 4.36 -2.76
N THR A 84 20.43 3.16 -2.24
CA THR A 84 21.29 2.97 -1.07
C THR A 84 22.65 2.35 -1.40
N ASN A 85 22.96 2.18 -2.69
CA ASN A 85 24.16 1.48 -3.16
C ASN A 85 24.36 0.11 -2.49
N GLY A 86 23.28 -0.68 -2.40
CA GLY A 86 23.27 -2.02 -1.83
C GLY A 86 23.18 -2.09 -0.29
N LEU A 87 23.23 -0.96 0.42
CA LEU A 87 23.16 -0.95 1.88
C LEU A 87 21.86 -1.55 2.41
N SER A 88 20.72 -1.33 1.73
CA SER A 88 19.43 -1.92 2.07
C SER A 88 19.49 -3.45 2.16
N THR A 89 20.15 -4.09 1.19
CA THR A 89 20.35 -5.53 1.12
C THR A 89 21.23 -6.02 2.26
N HIS A 90 22.37 -5.35 2.51
CA HIS A 90 23.29 -5.76 3.56
C HIS A 90 22.67 -5.68 4.96
N ILE A 91 21.94 -4.60 5.25
CA ILE A 91 21.26 -4.44 6.54
C ILE A 91 20.13 -5.47 6.69
N ALA A 92 19.32 -5.69 5.65
CA ALA A 92 18.26 -6.70 5.69
C ALA A 92 18.81 -8.12 5.91
N GLN A 93 19.92 -8.49 5.25
CA GLN A 93 20.60 -9.76 5.45
C GLN A 93 21.21 -9.87 6.85
N GLY A 94 21.81 -8.79 7.36
CA GLY A 94 22.33 -8.72 8.72
C GLY A 94 21.24 -8.89 9.79
N GLY A 95 20.05 -8.32 9.57
CA GLY A 95 18.89 -8.54 10.45
C GLY A 95 18.45 -10.01 10.46
N ARG A 96 18.37 -10.64 9.27
CA ARG A 96 18.00 -12.06 9.13
C ARG A 96 18.96 -13.01 9.84
N SER A 97 20.27 -12.73 9.84
CA SER A 97 21.25 -13.62 10.50
C SER A 97 21.09 -13.70 12.02
N ILE A 98 20.51 -12.67 12.65
CA ILE A 98 20.26 -12.64 14.11
C ILE A 98 19.00 -13.45 14.47
N GLN A 99 18.12 -13.71 13.50
CA GLN A 99 16.81 -14.35 13.71
C GLN A 99 16.89 -15.74 14.33
N GLU A 100 17.84 -16.58 13.91
CA GLU A 100 17.93 -17.98 14.36
C GLU A 100 18.08 -18.11 15.89
N SER A 101 18.62 -17.06 16.53
CA SER A 101 18.73 -16.98 17.98
C SER A 101 17.42 -16.58 18.69
N MET A 102 16.49 -15.89 18.00
CA MET A 102 15.31 -15.26 18.62
C MET A 102 14.00 -16.04 18.42
N TRP A 103 13.82 -16.75 17.30
CA TRP A 103 12.56 -17.46 16.98
C TRP A 103 12.18 -18.59 17.95
N ARG A 104 13.11 -19.08 18.77
CA ARG A 104 12.80 -20.08 19.81
C ARG A 104 12.00 -19.48 20.97
N ALA A 105 12.01 -18.17 21.14
CA ALA A 105 11.34 -17.47 22.24
C ALA A 105 10.04 -16.77 21.83
N HIS A 106 9.84 -16.48 20.54
CA HIS A 106 8.71 -15.69 20.05
C HIS A 106 8.23 -16.15 18.65
N PRO A 107 6.94 -15.95 18.32
CA PRO A 107 6.41 -16.25 16.99
C PRO A 107 7.18 -15.53 15.89
N LYS A 108 7.49 -16.25 14.80
CA LYS A 108 8.29 -15.75 13.66
C LYS A 108 7.81 -14.38 13.13
N PRO A 109 6.50 -14.13 12.91
CA PRO A 109 6.04 -12.83 12.40
C PRO A 109 6.41 -11.65 13.30
N VAL A 110 6.32 -11.83 14.62
CA VAL A 110 6.67 -10.80 15.61
C VAL A 110 8.18 -10.53 15.58
N VAL A 111 8.99 -11.58 15.50
CA VAL A 111 10.45 -11.47 15.40
C VAL A 111 10.85 -10.75 14.10
N TRP A 112 10.24 -11.10 12.97
CA TRP A 112 10.52 -10.48 11.67
C TRP A 112 10.13 -9.00 11.64
N ALA A 113 8.94 -8.64 12.12
CA ALA A 113 8.54 -7.25 12.26
C ALA A 113 9.52 -6.47 13.15
N ALA A 114 9.89 -7.02 14.32
CA ALA A 114 10.81 -6.37 15.26
C ALA A 114 12.21 -6.18 14.67
N ILE A 115 12.77 -7.19 14.00
CA ILE A 115 14.05 -7.10 13.31
C ILE A 115 14.00 -6.01 12.24
N ALA A 116 12.95 -5.98 11.42
CA ALA A 116 12.78 -4.96 10.39
C ALA A 116 12.75 -3.54 10.98
N MET A 117 12.03 -3.37 12.09
CA MET A 117 11.94 -2.09 12.80
C MET A 117 13.29 -1.64 13.37
N VAL A 118 14.03 -2.55 14.01
CA VAL A 118 15.31 -2.24 14.65
C VAL A 118 16.41 -2.00 13.62
N ALA A 119 16.50 -2.88 12.62
CA ALA A 119 17.48 -2.77 11.54
C ALA A 119 17.18 -1.57 10.63
N GLY A 120 15.91 -1.17 10.52
CA GLY A 120 15.47 -0.14 9.58
C GLY A 120 15.54 -0.60 8.12
N ALA A 121 15.63 -1.91 7.88
CA ALA A 121 15.57 -2.55 6.57
C ALA A 121 14.95 -3.95 6.69
N GLY A 122 14.39 -4.46 5.61
CA GLY A 122 13.85 -5.82 5.53
C GLY A 122 13.56 -6.20 4.08
N ASN A 123 13.44 -7.49 3.79
CA ASN A 123 12.96 -7.93 2.48
C ASN A 123 11.43 -8.00 2.49
N CYS A 124 10.83 -8.50 1.40
CA CYS A 124 9.37 -8.60 1.29
C CYS A 124 8.69 -9.31 2.47
N GLY A 125 9.29 -10.38 3.01
CA GLY A 125 8.80 -11.11 4.19
C GLY A 125 8.71 -10.24 5.44
N GLU A 126 9.83 -9.62 5.82
CA GLU A 126 9.90 -8.74 6.99
C GLU A 126 9.04 -7.48 6.82
N HIS A 127 8.99 -6.94 5.60
CA HIS A 127 8.12 -5.82 5.27
C HIS A 127 6.63 -6.22 5.39
N ALA A 128 6.25 -7.42 4.94
CA ALA A 128 4.88 -7.91 5.06
C ALA A 128 4.50 -8.13 6.52
N ASP A 129 5.36 -8.76 7.32
CA ASP A 129 5.13 -8.94 8.76
C ASP A 129 5.04 -7.60 9.50
N LEU A 130 5.92 -6.65 9.18
CA LEU A 130 5.84 -5.29 9.73
C LEU A 130 4.52 -4.61 9.34
N ALA A 131 4.11 -4.68 8.08
CA ALA A 131 2.86 -4.08 7.63
C ALA A 131 1.64 -4.73 8.31
N THR A 132 1.60 -6.05 8.41
CA THR A 132 0.55 -6.80 9.13
C THR A 132 0.50 -6.37 10.59
N PHE A 133 1.64 -6.33 11.28
CA PHE A 133 1.73 -5.90 12.68
C PHE A 133 1.21 -4.45 12.87
N LEU A 134 1.62 -3.52 12.02
CA LEU A 134 1.19 -2.12 12.09
C LEU A 134 -0.30 -1.95 11.71
N HIS A 135 -0.82 -2.77 10.81
CA HIS A 135 -2.22 -2.69 10.39
C HIS A 135 -3.18 -3.33 11.39
N ALA A 136 -2.71 -4.31 12.18
CA ALA A 136 -3.54 -4.96 13.21
C ALA A 136 -4.15 -3.94 14.19
N ALA A 137 -3.42 -2.87 14.51
CA ALA A 137 -3.89 -1.78 15.38
C ALA A 137 -4.93 -0.83 14.72
N LYS A 138 -5.18 -0.99 13.41
CA LYS A 138 -6.07 -0.12 12.60
C LYS A 138 -7.29 -0.87 12.06
N LEU A 139 -7.42 -2.16 12.36
CA LEU A 139 -8.54 -2.98 11.91
C LEU A 139 -9.86 -2.41 12.44
N LYS A 140 -10.86 -2.37 11.56
CA LYS A 140 -12.25 -2.12 11.95
C LYS A 140 -12.92 -3.44 12.33
N GLU A 141 -14.10 -3.34 12.94
CA GLU A 141 -14.92 -4.51 13.25
C GLU A 141 -15.19 -5.34 11.98
N GLY A 142 -14.96 -6.65 12.05
CA GLY A 142 -15.13 -7.57 10.92
C GLY A 142 -14.01 -7.52 9.87
N GLU A 143 -12.91 -6.80 10.12
CA GLU A 143 -11.70 -6.86 9.29
C GLU A 143 -10.64 -7.77 9.91
N THR A 144 -9.88 -8.46 9.06
CA THR A 144 -8.66 -9.18 9.45
C THR A 144 -7.50 -8.74 8.58
N VAL A 145 -6.27 -8.98 9.06
CA VAL A 145 -5.06 -8.77 8.26
C VAL A 145 -4.16 -9.99 8.36
N ASP A 146 -3.73 -10.48 7.20
CA ASP A 146 -2.94 -11.69 7.08
C ASP A 146 -1.65 -11.38 6.30
N ASN A 147 -0.56 -12.07 6.67
CA ASN A 147 0.62 -12.15 5.82
C ASN A 147 0.47 -13.33 4.88
N VAL A 148 0.41 -13.05 3.57
CA VAL A 148 0.21 -14.04 2.52
C VAL A 148 1.52 -14.24 1.77
N HIS A 149 1.79 -15.50 1.41
CA HIS A 149 2.94 -15.89 0.61
C HIS A 149 2.53 -16.75 -0.59
N ILE A 150 3.39 -16.84 -1.59
CA ILE A 150 3.27 -17.80 -2.70
C ILE A 150 4.47 -18.74 -2.63
N ASP A 151 4.22 -20.05 -2.48
CA ASP A 151 5.30 -21.04 -2.36
C ASP A 151 6.21 -21.08 -3.61
N ASP A 152 5.61 -21.00 -4.80
CA ASP A 152 6.33 -21.05 -6.08
C ASP A 152 7.12 -19.76 -6.39
N PHE A 153 6.89 -18.69 -5.63
CA PHE A 153 7.53 -17.38 -5.82
C PHE A 153 7.74 -16.75 -4.45
N ASP A 154 8.93 -16.97 -3.86
CA ASP A 154 9.36 -16.51 -2.52
C ASP A 154 9.10 -15.00 -2.30
N HIS A 155 7.84 -14.69 -1.98
CA HIS A 155 7.29 -13.35 -1.97
C HIS A 155 6.12 -13.29 -1.01
N PHE A 156 6.14 -12.24 -0.21
CA PHE A 156 5.20 -12.03 0.89
C PHE A 156 4.56 -10.65 0.77
N TRP A 157 3.29 -10.55 1.14
CA TRP A 157 2.59 -9.28 1.25
C TRP A 157 1.47 -9.35 2.30
N ALA A 158 1.12 -8.21 2.87
CA ALA A 158 -0.01 -8.10 3.79
C ALA A 158 -1.33 -7.94 3.02
N VAL A 159 -2.38 -8.64 3.45
CA VAL A 159 -3.73 -8.56 2.88
C VAL A 159 -4.72 -8.20 3.98
N VAL A 160 -5.56 -7.20 3.73
CA VAL A 160 -6.70 -6.88 4.58
C VAL A 160 -7.96 -7.53 4.01
N HIS A 161 -8.67 -8.27 4.84
CA HIS A 161 -9.94 -8.92 4.51
C HIS A 161 -11.08 -8.21 5.23
N ARG A 162 -12.29 -8.27 4.64
CA ARG A 162 -13.53 -7.74 5.23
C ARG A 162 -14.63 -8.79 5.12
N GLY A 163 -15.32 -9.05 6.24
CA GLY A 163 -16.40 -10.03 6.33
C GLY A 163 -15.92 -11.40 6.83
N ALA A 164 -16.77 -12.07 7.62
CA ALA A 164 -16.50 -13.39 8.18
C ALA A 164 -16.55 -14.47 7.09
N GLU A 165 -15.39 -14.82 6.55
CA GLU A 165 -14.70 -16.09 6.83
C GLU A 165 -13.38 -16.10 6.04
N PRO A 166 -12.24 -16.44 6.65
CA PRO A 166 -11.14 -16.99 5.88
C PRO A 166 -11.68 -18.27 5.24
N ASP A 167 -11.87 -18.26 3.92
CA ASP A 167 -12.23 -19.44 3.14
C ASP A 167 -11.19 -20.55 3.40
N PRO A 168 -11.51 -21.58 4.20
CA PRO A 168 -10.57 -22.67 4.47
C PRO A 168 -10.39 -23.54 3.22
N GLU A 169 -11.14 -23.33 2.12
CA GLU A 169 -10.91 -23.97 0.83
C GLU A 169 -9.94 -23.19 -0.08
N ARG A 170 -9.48 -22.00 0.35
CA ARG A 170 -8.23 -21.39 -0.17
C ARG A 170 -6.99 -21.85 0.57
N GLU A 171 -7.15 -22.53 1.70
CA GLU A 171 -6.12 -23.38 2.26
C GLU A 171 -6.11 -24.70 1.49
N THR A 172 -5.28 -24.75 0.45
CA THR A 172 -4.23 -25.75 0.38
C THR A 172 -3.64 -25.85 -1.04
N SER A 173 -2.35 -25.56 -1.15
CA SER A 173 -1.45 -26.55 -1.76
C SER A 173 -0.76 -27.25 -0.59
N SER A 174 -1.48 -28.04 0.21
CA SER A 174 -1.77 -29.47 -0.03
C SER A 174 -3.24 -29.84 -0.35
N SER A 175 -3.65 -29.81 -1.63
CA SER A 175 -4.74 -30.59 -2.28
C SER A 175 -5.98 -30.98 -1.44
N ILE A 176 -7.21 -30.62 -1.84
CA ILE A 176 -8.10 -31.35 -2.77
C ILE A 176 -9.17 -30.40 -3.39
N ARG A 177 -9.47 -30.64 -4.67
CA ARG A 177 -10.32 -29.88 -5.62
C ARG A 177 -11.77 -29.58 -5.18
N GLY A 178 -12.29 -28.41 -5.59
CA GLY A 178 -13.72 -28.23 -5.90
C GLY A 178 -14.29 -26.81 -6.00
N ALA A 179 -14.31 -26.23 -7.21
CA ALA A 179 -15.29 -25.25 -7.71
C ALA A 179 -15.36 -23.77 -7.18
N ARG A 180 -15.09 -22.88 -8.16
CA ARG A 180 -15.79 -21.61 -8.50
C ARG A 180 -16.03 -20.54 -7.41
N GLY A 181 -15.21 -19.50 -7.54
CA GLY A 181 -15.67 -18.13 -7.78
C GLY A 181 -15.84 -17.25 -6.55
N LEU A 182 -14.87 -16.34 -6.32
CA LEU A 182 -15.09 -14.97 -5.83
C LEU A 182 -13.77 -14.17 -5.73
N ARG A 183 -13.92 -12.85 -5.83
CA ARG A 183 -12.90 -11.85 -6.19
C ARG A 183 -11.92 -11.62 -5.03
N SER A 184 -10.61 -11.75 -5.28
CA SER A 184 -9.57 -11.26 -4.36
C SER A 184 -8.89 -10.02 -4.94
N LEU A 185 -8.64 -9.02 -4.09
CA LEU A 185 -7.79 -7.88 -4.39
C LEU A 185 -6.34 -8.32 -4.13
N ARG A 186 -5.66 -8.78 -5.18
CA ARG A 186 -4.21 -9.04 -5.14
C ARG A 186 -3.46 -7.73 -5.15
N TRP A 187 -2.46 -7.63 -4.27
CA TRP A 187 -1.49 -6.54 -4.25
C TRP A 187 -0.15 -7.10 -4.73
N THR A 188 0.51 -6.39 -5.63
CA THR A 188 1.89 -6.69 -6.05
C THR A 188 2.54 -5.36 -6.34
N VAL A 189 3.52 -4.98 -5.51
CA VAL A 189 4.41 -3.86 -5.81
C VAL A 189 5.75 -4.46 -6.15
N ARG A 190 6.12 -4.35 -7.43
CA ARG A 190 7.50 -4.53 -7.89
C ARG A 190 8.37 -3.38 -7.39
#